data_AF-X0YY15-F1
#
_entry.id   AF-X0YY15-F1
#
_cell.length_a   1.000
_cell.length_b   1.000
_cell.length_c   1.000
_cell.angle_alpha   90.00
_cell.angle_beta   90.00
_cell.angle_gamma   90.00
#
_symmetry.space_group_name_H-M   'P 1'
#
loop_
_entity.id
_entity.type
_entity.pdbx_description
1 polymer ?
#
loop_
_entity_poly.entity_id
_entity_poly.type
_entity_poly.pdbx_seq_one_letter_code
_entity_poly.pdbx_strand_id
1 'polypeptide(L)'
;GHVSLGSLRIRQDFLIAQSLKAPYGQESVNDDFALEMALARIRQLAAHEVGHTLGFAHNFAASTNNRASVMDYPHPLIRLKNNQLDFSNAYAKGIGSWDKVTVAYAYKEFGPNEADSLQVILKEAFENGHRYISDADARSIGSAHAYAHLWDNGNDIVEELYNVLEVRDFAISKFSIENIKNNQSYSVLEDVFVPLYFYHRYQTEAVCKIIAGLDYTYAVKGGQ
;
A
#
# COMPACT_ATOMS: atom_id res chain seq x y z
N GLY A 1 15.43 2.36 7.53
CA GLY A 1 14.75 2.05 8.80
C GLY A 1 14.77 0.55 8.99
N HIS A 2 15.01 0.05 10.21
CA HIS A 2 14.99 -1.39 10.47
C HIS A 2 13.54 -1.83 10.66
N VAL A 3 12.96 -2.53 9.69
CA VAL A 3 11.61 -3.09 9.83
C VAL A 3 11.70 -4.43 10.53
N SER A 4 11.08 -4.54 11.70
CA SER A 4 10.87 -5.82 12.36
C SER A 4 9.54 -6.40 11.90
N LEU A 5 9.55 -7.64 11.39
CA LEU A 5 8.37 -8.48 11.13
C LEU A 5 7.75 -8.95 12.47
N GLY A 6 7.40 -7.98 13.31
CA GLY A 6 6.88 -8.22 14.65
C GLY A 6 5.35 -8.35 14.69
N SER A 7 4.85 -8.97 15.75
CA SER A 7 3.42 -9.17 16.02
C SER A 7 2.59 -7.86 16.03
N LEU A 8 3.22 -6.71 16.26
CA LEU A 8 2.57 -5.40 16.25
C LEU A 8 1.95 -5.05 14.89
N ARG A 9 2.59 -5.42 13.77
CA ARG A 9 2.03 -5.14 12.43
C ARG A 9 0.76 -5.95 12.18
N ILE A 10 0.80 -7.23 12.52
CA ILE A 10 -0.35 -8.15 12.42
C ILE A 10 -1.54 -7.59 13.22
N ARG A 11 -1.30 -7.12 14.44
CA ARG A 11 -2.33 -6.51 15.28
C ARG A 11 -2.91 -5.25 14.65
N GLN A 12 -2.08 -4.40 14.04
CA GLN A 12 -2.55 -3.18 13.39
C GLN A 12 -3.41 -3.48 12.17
N ASP A 13 -2.97 -4.37 11.28
CA ASP A 13 -3.75 -4.78 10.10
C ASP A 13 -5.07 -5.45 10.52
N PHE A 14 -5.02 -6.33 11.53
CA PHE A 14 -6.21 -6.94 12.09
C PHE A 14 -7.17 -5.89 12.66
N LEU A 15 -6.67 -4.91 13.41
CA LEU A 15 -7.46 -3.83 13.98
C LEU A 15 -8.11 -2.96 12.90
N ILE A 16 -7.40 -2.67 11.80
CA ILE A 16 -7.97 -1.96 10.65
C ILE A 16 -9.15 -2.78 10.08
N ALA A 17 -8.96 -4.06 9.78
CA ALA A 17 -10.04 -4.89 9.25
C ALA A 17 -11.23 -5.02 10.22
N GLN A 18 -10.96 -5.25 11.51
CA GLN A 18 -11.95 -5.30 12.58
C GLN A 18 -12.75 -3.99 12.70
N SER A 19 -12.11 -2.84 12.49
CA SER A 19 -12.78 -1.55 12.49
C SER A 19 -13.73 -1.37 11.30
N LEU A 20 -13.37 -1.94 10.15
CA LEU A 20 -14.15 -1.83 8.91
C LEU A 20 -15.37 -2.76 8.90
N LYS A 21 -15.30 -3.91 9.58
CA LYS A 21 -16.38 -4.91 9.62
C LYS A 21 -16.45 -5.53 10.99
N ALA A 22 -17.58 -5.36 11.68
CA ALA A 22 -17.85 -5.90 13.01
C ALA A 22 -17.83 -7.45 13.00
N PRO A 23 -16.83 -8.12 13.60
CA PRO A 23 -16.66 -9.56 13.47
C PRO A 23 -17.23 -10.36 14.64
N TYR A 24 -17.71 -9.70 15.70
CA TYR A 24 -18.06 -10.33 16.98
C TYR A 24 -19.56 -10.23 17.29
N GLY A 25 -20.40 -10.41 16.26
CA GLY A 25 -21.86 -10.43 16.42
C GLY A 25 -22.36 -11.54 17.32
N GLN A 26 -23.55 -11.37 17.90
CA GLN A 26 -24.09 -12.28 18.92
C GLN A 26 -24.33 -13.71 18.40
N GLU A 27 -24.71 -13.86 17.13
CA GLU A 27 -25.06 -15.15 16.54
C GLU A 27 -23.87 -15.88 15.89
N SER A 28 -22.82 -15.15 15.50
CA SER A 28 -21.60 -15.76 14.95
C SER A 28 -20.40 -14.81 15.04
N VAL A 29 -19.27 -15.36 15.50
CA VAL A 29 -17.97 -14.70 15.41
C VAL A 29 -17.32 -15.11 14.09
N ASN A 30 -16.89 -14.14 13.29
CA ASN A 30 -16.12 -14.36 12.08
C ASN A 30 -15.09 -13.25 11.89
N ASP A 31 -13.86 -13.50 12.35
CA ASP A 31 -12.70 -12.62 12.16
C ASP A 31 -11.69 -13.17 11.14
N ASP A 32 -12.03 -14.23 10.41
CA ASP A 32 -11.16 -14.86 9.39
C ASP A 32 -10.74 -13.86 8.31
N PHE A 33 -11.62 -12.95 7.90
CA PHE A 33 -11.29 -11.92 6.92
C PHE A 33 -10.21 -10.95 7.44
N ALA A 34 -10.24 -10.63 8.74
CA ALA A 34 -9.26 -9.74 9.38
C ALA A 34 -7.91 -10.45 9.52
N LEU A 35 -7.93 -11.73 9.90
CA LEU A 35 -6.74 -12.56 9.94
C LEU A 35 -6.12 -12.72 8.55
N GLU A 36 -6.90 -13.05 7.52
CA GLU A 36 -6.41 -13.22 6.16
C GLU A 36 -5.85 -11.93 5.57
N MET A 37 -6.47 -10.78 5.85
CA MET A 37 -5.92 -9.48 5.44
C MET A 37 -4.56 -9.21 6.10
N ALA A 38 -4.44 -9.47 7.41
CA ALA A 38 -3.18 -9.31 8.13
C ALA A 38 -2.09 -10.27 7.59
N LEU A 39 -2.45 -11.53 7.32
CA LEU A 39 -1.53 -12.50 6.70
C LEU A 39 -1.12 -12.09 5.28
N ALA A 40 -2.05 -11.52 4.48
CA ALA A 40 -1.73 -10.99 3.16
C ALA A 40 -0.70 -9.86 3.24
N ARG A 41 -0.81 -8.95 4.22
CA ARG A 41 0.20 -7.91 4.45
C ARG A 41 1.55 -8.49 4.82
N ILE A 42 1.58 -9.49 5.71
CA ILE A 42 2.85 -10.16 6.10
C ILE A 42 3.52 -10.79 4.88
N ARG A 43 2.76 -11.46 4.00
CA ARG A 43 3.32 -12.07 2.77
C ARG A 43 3.94 -11.02 1.85
N GLN A 44 3.26 -9.89 1.67
CA GLN A 44 3.81 -8.78 0.89
C GLN A 44 5.06 -8.17 1.56
N LEU A 45 5.03 -8.00 2.88
CA LEU A 45 6.15 -7.42 3.64
C LEU A 45 7.36 -8.38 3.68
N ALA A 46 7.13 -9.68 3.73
CA ALA A 46 8.21 -10.66 3.62
C ALA A 46 8.94 -10.54 2.29
N ALA A 47 8.21 -10.37 1.18
CA ALA A 47 8.82 -10.10 -0.13
C ALA A 47 9.58 -8.76 -0.15
N HIS A 48 9.03 -7.72 0.49
CA HIS A 48 9.68 -6.42 0.66
C HIS A 48 11.03 -6.51 1.39
N GLU A 49 11.06 -7.18 2.54
CA GLU A 49 12.30 -7.32 3.32
C GLU A 49 13.35 -8.17 2.57
N VAL A 50 12.93 -9.22 1.86
CA VAL A 50 13.84 -9.96 0.97
C VAL A 50 14.39 -9.04 -0.13
N GLY A 51 13.56 -8.16 -0.71
CA GLY A 51 14.02 -7.13 -1.65
C GLY A 51 15.11 -6.24 -1.05
N HIS A 52 14.95 -5.80 0.20
CA HIS A 52 16.00 -5.07 0.91
C HIS A 52 17.29 -5.90 1.10
N THR A 53 17.20 -7.20 1.40
CA THR A 53 18.41 -8.05 1.48
C THR A 53 19.13 -8.21 0.16
N LEU A 54 18.40 -8.09 -0.96
CA LEU A 54 18.94 -8.06 -2.32
C LEU A 54 19.44 -6.66 -2.72
N GLY A 55 19.36 -5.66 -1.82
CA GLY A 55 19.84 -4.30 -2.06
C GLY A 55 18.86 -3.39 -2.77
N PHE A 56 17.58 -3.78 -2.88
CA PHE A 56 16.57 -2.93 -3.50
C PHE A 56 16.09 -1.83 -2.54
N ALA A 57 16.00 -0.61 -3.06
CA ALA A 57 15.47 0.55 -2.36
C ALA A 57 13.94 0.66 -2.54
N HIS A 58 13.30 1.49 -1.72
CA HIS A 58 11.87 1.78 -1.88
C HIS A 58 11.57 2.41 -3.24
N ASN A 59 10.35 2.15 -3.73
CA ASN A 59 9.74 2.86 -4.83
C ASN A 59 8.33 3.27 -4.43
N PHE A 60 8.15 4.52 -4.01
CA PHE A 60 6.87 5.05 -3.53
C PHE A 60 5.94 5.53 -4.62
N ALA A 61 6.29 5.33 -5.90
CA ALA A 61 5.44 5.63 -7.04
C ALA A 61 4.74 4.40 -7.62
N ALA A 62 4.95 3.21 -7.04
CA ALA A 62 4.49 1.96 -7.64
C ALA A 62 2.99 1.71 -7.44
N SER A 63 2.38 2.28 -6.40
CA SER A 63 0.93 2.28 -6.14
C SER A 63 0.15 2.87 -7.31
N THR A 64 0.69 3.92 -7.93
CA THR A 64 0.13 4.63 -9.10
C THR A 64 0.23 3.86 -10.42
N ASN A 65 1.00 2.76 -10.43
CA ASN A 65 1.11 1.86 -11.58
C ASN A 65 0.79 0.43 -11.14
N ASN A 66 -0.48 0.16 -10.88
CA ASN A 66 -1.01 -1.19 -10.65
C ASN A 66 -0.29 -1.97 -9.53
N ARG A 67 0.23 -1.27 -8.51
CA ARG A 67 1.02 -1.88 -7.42
C ARG A 67 2.26 -2.61 -7.95
N ALA A 68 3.01 -1.94 -8.82
CA ALA A 68 4.11 -2.52 -9.59
C ALA A 68 5.30 -3.00 -8.75
N SER A 69 5.38 -2.68 -7.45
CA SER A 69 6.51 -3.05 -6.61
C SER A 69 6.07 -3.41 -5.20
N VAL A 70 6.68 -4.47 -4.64
CA VAL A 70 6.61 -4.73 -3.20
C VAL A 70 7.44 -3.74 -2.40
N MET A 71 8.35 -2.99 -3.04
CA MET A 71 9.16 -1.94 -2.42
C MET A 71 8.39 -0.65 -2.11
N ASP A 72 7.08 -0.65 -2.35
CA ASP A 72 6.14 0.40 -1.96
C ASP A 72 5.42 0.07 -0.63
N TYR A 73 4.78 1.07 -0.02
CA TYR A 73 3.98 0.96 1.20
C TYR A 73 2.48 1.21 0.92
N PRO A 74 1.77 0.31 0.24
CA PRO A 74 0.35 0.50 -0.02
C PRO A 74 -0.49 0.37 1.26
N HIS A 75 -1.60 1.11 1.30
CA HIS A 75 -2.70 0.88 2.25
C HIS A 75 -3.52 -0.35 1.80
N PRO A 76 -4.32 -1.03 2.66
CA PRO A 76 -5.19 -2.10 2.17
C PRO A 76 -6.22 -1.55 1.17
N LEU A 77 -6.27 -2.15 -0.02
CA LEU A 77 -7.25 -1.83 -1.05
C LEU A 77 -8.57 -2.57 -0.81
N ILE A 78 -9.51 -1.88 -0.16
CA ILE A 78 -10.84 -2.38 0.17
C ILE A 78 -11.86 -1.68 -0.73
N ARG A 79 -12.88 -2.40 -1.18
CA ARG A 79 -13.98 -1.83 -1.97
C ARG A 79 -15.33 -2.22 -1.40
N LEU A 80 -16.28 -1.30 -1.47
CA LEU A 80 -17.68 -1.62 -1.23
C LEU A 80 -18.31 -2.21 -2.50
N LYS A 81 -18.89 -3.40 -2.42
CA LYS A 81 -19.62 -4.05 -3.51
C LYS A 81 -20.89 -4.68 -2.96
N ASN A 82 -22.04 -4.38 -3.55
CA ASN A 82 -23.32 -4.96 -3.14
C ASN A 82 -23.56 -4.85 -1.63
N ASN A 83 -23.27 -3.69 -1.03
CA ASN A 83 -23.41 -3.43 0.40
C ASN A 83 -22.54 -4.33 1.29
N GLN A 84 -21.42 -4.83 0.77
CA GLN A 84 -20.43 -5.64 1.48
C GLN A 84 -19.02 -5.17 1.16
N LEU A 85 -18.16 -5.14 2.17
CA LEU A 85 -16.74 -4.83 1.99
C LEU A 85 -15.99 -6.05 1.46
N ASP A 86 -15.24 -5.83 0.37
CA ASP A 86 -14.41 -6.83 -0.31
C ASP A 86 -12.94 -6.67 0.12
N PHE A 87 -12.44 -7.67 0.86
CA PHE A 87 -11.06 -7.75 1.35
C PHE A 87 -10.15 -8.59 0.45
N SER A 88 -10.68 -9.22 -0.60
CA SER A 88 -9.96 -10.23 -1.40
C SER A 88 -8.73 -9.70 -2.12
N ASN A 89 -8.67 -8.38 -2.34
CA ASN A 89 -7.59 -7.69 -3.04
C ASN A 89 -6.87 -6.64 -2.17
N ALA A 90 -6.99 -6.75 -0.83
CA ALA A 90 -6.40 -5.80 0.12
C ALA A 90 -4.90 -5.57 -0.13
N TYR A 91 -4.15 -6.62 -0.45
CA TYR A 91 -2.74 -6.54 -0.82
C TYR A 91 -2.44 -7.36 -2.06
N ALA A 92 -1.50 -6.89 -2.89
CA ALA A 92 -1.03 -7.62 -4.07
C ALA A 92 -0.33 -8.93 -3.66
N LYS A 93 -0.44 -9.95 -4.52
CA LYS A 93 0.21 -11.26 -4.32
C LYS A 93 1.44 -11.37 -5.21
N GLY A 94 2.54 -11.86 -4.63
CA GLY A 94 3.81 -12.00 -5.35
C GLY A 94 4.54 -10.67 -5.54
N ILE A 95 5.54 -10.67 -6.42
CA ILE A 95 6.31 -9.48 -6.81
C ILE A 95 5.68 -8.80 -8.03
N GLY A 96 5.79 -7.47 -8.09
CA GLY A 96 5.26 -6.67 -9.19
C GLY A 96 6.21 -6.57 -10.38
N SER A 97 5.79 -5.86 -11.42
CA SER A 97 6.55 -5.68 -12.66
C SER A 97 7.82 -4.84 -12.46
N TRP A 98 7.80 -3.82 -11.61
CA TRP A 98 8.99 -3.04 -11.26
C TRP A 98 10.02 -3.87 -10.48
N ASP A 99 9.57 -4.77 -9.60
CA ASP A 99 10.47 -5.67 -8.89
C ASP A 99 11.23 -6.58 -9.88
N LYS A 100 10.55 -7.07 -10.92
CA LYS A 100 11.17 -7.88 -11.99
C LYS A 100 12.17 -7.07 -12.80
N VAL A 101 11.86 -5.81 -13.13
CA VAL A 101 12.81 -4.87 -13.76
C VAL A 101 14.05 -4.73 -12.89
N THR A 102 13.87 -4.51 -11.59
CA THR A 102 14.97 -4.31 -10.64
C THR A 102 15.84 -5.58 -10.53
N VAL A 103 15.24 -6.76 -10.44
CA VAL A 103 15.96 -8.04 -10.45
C VAL A 103 16.74 -8.24 -11.76
N ALA A 104 16.12 -7.98 -12.91
CA ALA A 104 16.77 -8.11 -14.20
C ALA A 104 17.94 -7.11 -14.34
N TYR A 105 17.77 -5.88 -13.86
CA TYR A 105 18.83 -4.87 -13.89
C TYR A 105 20.01 -5.26 -13.00
N ALA A 106 19.75 -5.79 -11.80
CA ALA A 106 20.80 -6.06 -10.81
C ALA A 106 21.50 -7.42 -11.00
N TYR A 107 20.81 -8.44 -11.52
CA TYR A 107 21.27 -9.82 -11.46
C TYR A 107 21.28 -10.57 -12.79
N LYS A 108 20.79 -9.99 -13.88
CA LYS A 108 20.87 -10.65 -15.19
C LYS A 108 22.32 -10.68 -15.64
N GLU A 109 22.75 -11.82 -16.16
CA GLU A 109 24.05 -11.92 -16.81
C GLU A 109 23.99 -11.29 -18.21
N PHE A 110 24.96 -10.42 -18.50
CA PHE A 110 25.07 -9.75 -19.79
C PHE A 110 26.32 -10.22 -20.53
N GLY A 111 26.27 -10.13 -21.86
CA GLY A 111 27.44 -10.29 -22.72
C GLY A 111 28.34 -9.04 -22.70
N PRO A 112 29.16 -8.82 -23.73
CA PRO A 112 30.16 -7.73 -23.74
C PRO A 112 29.56 -6.31 -23.67
N ASN A 113 28.26 -6.13 -23.96
CA ASN A 113 27.59 -4.84 -24.02
C ASN A 113 26.59 -4.68 -22.84
N GLU A 114 27.08 -4.85 -21.61
CA GLU A 114 26.28 -4.72 -20.39
C GLU A 114 25.61 -3.34 -20.28
N ALA A 115 26.37 -2.26 -20.49
CA ALA A 115 25.87 -0.89 -20.35
C ALA A 115 24.65 -0.61 -21.26
N ASP A 116 24.72 -1.00 -22.54
CA ASP A 116 23.61 -0.83 -23.48
C ASP A 116 22.41 -1.69 -23.08
N SER A 117 22.66 -2.91 -22.60
CA SER A 117 21.59 -3.83 -22.17
C SER A 117 20.85 -3.31 -20.93
N LEU A 118 21.57 -2.70 -19.99
CA LEU A 118 20.98 -2.04 -18.82
C LEU A 118 20.12 -0.83 -19.21
N GLN A 119 20.58 -0.03 -20.18
CA GLN A 119 19.79 1.10 -20.69
C GLN A 119 18.50 0.64 -21.38
N VAL A 120 18.54 -0.47 -22.12
CA VAL A 120 17.35 -1.06 -22.73
C VAL A 120 16.33 -1.46 -21.66
N ILE A 121 16.76 -2.13 -20.57
CA ILE A 121 15.87 -2.52 -19.46
C ILE A 121 15.16 -1.30 -18.85
N LEU A 122 15.90 -0.24 -18.57
CA LEU A 122 15.33 0.98 -17.98
C LEU A 122 14.37 1.68 -18.97
N LYS A 123 14.78 1.80 -20.23
CA LYS A 123 13.95 2.41 -21.27
C LYS A 123 12.63 1.66 -21.44
N GLU A 124 12.67 0.34 -21.57
CA GLU A 124 11.47 -0.49 -21.66
C GLU A 124 10.60 -0.35 -20.41
N ALA A 125 11.20 -0.25 -19.22
CA ALA A 125 10.44 -0.05 -17.99
C ALA A 125 9.66 1.28 -18.00
N PHE A 126 10.32 2.38 -18.35
CA PHE A 126 9.70 3.71 -18.42
C PHE A 126 8.68 3.81 -19.56
N GLU A 127 8.93 3.20 -20.73
CA GLU A 127 7.98 3.11 -21.84
C GLU A 127 6.72 2.31 -21.44
N ASN A 128 6.85 1.34 -20.54
CA ASN A 128 5.72 0.61 -19.94
C ASN A 128 5.07 1.36 -18.76
N GLY A 129 5.40 2.64 -18.57
CA GLY A 129 4.77 3.51 -17.58
C GLY A 129 5.28 3.32 -16.15
N HIS A 130 6.39 2.61 -15.93
CA HIS A 130 7.01 2.57 -14.61
C HIS A 130 7.54 3.94 -14.19
N ARG A 131 7.53 4.19 -12.88
CA ARG A 131 8.08 5.38 -12.24
C ARG A 131 8.92 4.95 -11.06
N TYR A 132 9.95 5.73 -10.73
CA TYR A 132 10.80 5.47 -9.58
C TYR A 132 11.00 6.74 -8.77
N ILE A 133 10.55 6.73 -7.52
CA ILE A 133 10.77 7.80 -6.55
C ILE A 133 11.15 7.18 -5.20
N SER A 134 12.28 7.65 -4.66
CA SER A 134 12.89 7.08 -3.47
C SER A 134 12.35 7.70 -2.17
N ASP A 135 12.82 7.21 -1.02
CA ASP A 135 12.48 7.75 0.30
C ASP A 135 12.70 9.25 0.44
N ALA A 136 13.76 9.80 -0.16
CA ALA A 136 14.16 11.20 -0.03
C ALA A 136 13.06 12.17 -0.50
N ASP A 137 12.30 11.73 -1.51
CA ASP A 137 11.31 12.53 -2.22
C ASP A 137 9.86 12.16 -1.90
N ALA A 138 9.64 11.18 -1.02
CA ALA A 138 8.28 10.70 -0.68
C ALA A 138 7.95 10.79 0.81
N ARG A 139 8.92 10.65 1.72
CA ARG A 139 8.66 10.53 3.17
C ARG A 139 8.32 11.84 3.87
N SER A 140 8.93 12.94 3.45
CA SER A 140 8.69 14.24 4.10
C SER A 140 7.24 14.67 3.87
N ILE A 141 6.62 15.27 4.89
CA ILE A 141 5.28 15.88 4.76
C ILE A 141 5.28 16.95 3.66
N GLY A 142 6.39 17.67 3.49
CA GLY A 142 6.59 18.66 2.44
C GLY A 142 7.14 18.10 1.12
N SER A 143 7.16 16.77 0.94
CA SER A 143 7.54 16.18 -0.35
C SER A 143 6.58 16.64 -1.44
N ALA A 144 7.12 16.99 -2.60
CA ALA A 144 6.35 17.61 -3.67
C ALA A 144 5.87 16.59 -4.72
N HIS A 145 6.44 15.39 -4.80
CA HIS A 145 6.17 14.51 -5.93
C HIS A 145 4.70 14.04 -5.99
N ALA A 146 4.02 14.36 -7.09
CA ALA A 146 2.56 14.19 -7.26
C ALA A 146 2.08 12.73 -7.32
N TYR A 147 3.00 11.78 -7.54
CA TYR A 147 2.71 10.35 -7.63
C TYR A 147 3.47 9.52 -6.60
N ALA A 148 4.16 10.14 -5.63
CA ALA A 148 4.95 9.41 -4.64
C ALA A 148 4.37 9.61 -3.23
N HIS A 149 3.67 8.58 -2.77
CA HIS A 149 2.92 8.63 -1.53
C HIS A 149 3.06 7.33 -0.77
N LEU A 150 3.13 7.47 0.55
CA LEU A 150 3.06 6.32 1.42
C LEU A 150 1.60 6.11 1.77
N TRP A 151 1.18 4.84 1.79
CA TRP A 151 -0.15 4.41 2.23
C TRP A 151 -1.27 4.91 1.33
N ASP A 152 -1.05 4.92 0.01
CA ASP A 152 -2.07 5.16 -1.00
C ASP A 152 -2.32 3.91 -1.86
N ASN A 153 -3.32 4.01 -2.73
CA ASN A 153 -3.61 3.06 -3.78
C ASN A 153 -4.13 3.78 -5.03
N GLY A 154 -4.27 3.02 -6.11
CA GLY A 154 -4.99 3.44 -7.31
C GLY A 154 -4.10 4.17 -8.29
N ASN A 155 -4.44 4.03 -9.58
CA ASN A 155 -3.79 4.80 -10.64
C ASN A 155 -4.35 6.24 -10.69
N ASP A 156 -5.54 6.46 -10.13
CA ASP A 156 -6.15 7.75 -9.88
C ASP A 156 -6.40 7.90 -8.37
N ILE A 157 -5.63 8.78 -7.73
CA ILE A 157 -5.69 8.97 -6.29
C ILE A 157 -6.94 9.73 -5.84
N VAL A 158 -7.62 10.44 -6.74
CA VAL A 158 -8.88 11.14 -6.46
C VAL A 158 -10.01 10.13 -6.45
N GLU A 159 -10.06 9.22 -7.44
CA GLU A 159 -10.99 8.08 -7.41
C GLU A 159 -10.78 7.22 -6.17
N GLU A 160 -9.53 6.94 -5.80
CA GLU A 160 -9.23 6.18 -4.59
C GLU A 160 -9.66 6.93 -3.31
N LEU A 161 -9.55 8.26 -3.26
CA LEU A 161 -10.09 9.04 -2.13
C LEU A 161 -11.60 8.85 -2.00
N TYR A 162 -12.34 8.88 -3.10
CA TYR A 162 -13.78 8.61 -3.07
C TYR A 162 -14.08 7.18 -2.62
N ASN A 163 -13.34 6.17 -3.11
CA ASN A 163 -13.46 4.79 -2.65
C ASN A 163 -13.24 4.67 -1.12
N VAL A 164 -12.16 5.26 -0.61
CA VAL A 164 -11.82 5.20 0.82
C VAL A 164 -12.86 5.94 1.68
N LEU A 165 -13.41 7.05 1.20
CA LEU A 165 -14.50 7.77 1.87
C LEU A 165 -15.80 6.96 1.88
N GLU A 166 -16.14 6.28 0.79
CA GLU A 166 -17.31 5.39 0.71
C GLU A 166 -17.18 4.20 1.67
N VAL A 167 -16.02 3.52 1.67
CA VAL A 167 -15.73 2.42 2.61
C VAL A 167 -15.82 2.90 4.05
N ARG A 168 -15.25 4.07 4.35
CA ARG A 168 -15.28 4.68 5.68
C ARG A 168 -16.70 5.00 6.13
N ASP A 169 -17.50 5.66 5.30
CA ASP A 169 -18.87 6.03 5.63
C ASP A 169 -19.73 4.79 5.89
N PHE A 170 -19.63 3.79 5.00
CA PHE A 170 -20.29 2.51 5.19
C PHE A 170 -19.90 1.84 6.51
N ALA A 171 -18.61 1.72 6.80
CA ALA A 171 -18.15 1.08 8.03
C ALA A 171 -18.55 1.86 9.30
N ILE A 172 -18.52 3.20 9.28
CA ILE A 172 -19.00 4.03 10.40
C ILE A 172 -20.49 3.78 10.64
N SER A 173 -21.31 3.69 9.59
CA SER A 173 -22.75 3.41 9.71
C SER A 173 -23.07 2.03 10.32
N LYS A 174 -22.09 1.12 10.32
CA LYS A 174 -22.20 -0.25 10.86
C LYS A 174 -21.41 -0.46 12.15
N PHE A 175 -20.66 0.54 12.60
CA PHE A 175 -19.83 0.43 13.80
C PHE A 175 -20.72 0.26 15.04
N SER A 176 -20.42 -0.75 15.85
CA SER A 176 -21.25 -1.14 16.99
C SER A 176 -20.45 -1.88 18.05
N ILE A 177 -21.15 -2.32 19.11
CA ILE A 177 -20.56 -3.19 20.15
C ILE A 177 -20.04 -4.52 19.59
N GLU A 178 -20.52 -4.94 18.41
CA GLU A 178 -20.09 -6.16 17.72
C GLU A 178 -18.71 -6.02 17.06
N ASN A 179 -18.10 -4.83 17.13
CA ASN A 179 -16.70 -4.64 16.75
C ASN A 179 -15.73 -5.17 17.83
N ILE A 180 -16.16 -5.50 19.04
CA ILE A 180 -15.29 -6.04 20.12
C ILE A 180 -15.77 -7.41 20.61
N LYS A 181 -14.85 -8.22 21.16
CA LYS A 181 -15.15 -9.55 21.67
C LYS A 181 -16.00 -9.49 22.93
N ASN A 182 -16.79 -10.54 23.16
CA ASN A 182 -17.46 -10.77 24.44
C ASN A 182 -16.44 -10.70 25.60
N ASN A 183 -16.86 -10.10 26.72
CA ASN A 183 -16.05 -9.85 27.92
C ASN A 183 -14.91 -8.82 27.76
N GLN A 184 -14.84 -8.06 26.65
CA GLN A 184 -14.00 -6.87 26.58
C GLN A 184 -14.72 -5.64 27.17
N SER A 185 -13.94 -4.69 27.69
CA SER A 185 -14.46 -3.39 28.13
C SER A 185 -14.95 -2.57 26.93
N TYR A 186 -16.05 -1.83 27.08
CA TYR A 186 -16.54 -0.91 26.04
C TYR A 186 -15.53 0.16 25.64
N SER A 187 -14.61 0.53 26.54
CA SER A 187 -13.51 1.46 26.21
C SER A 187 -12.63 0.99 25.04
N VAL A 188 -12.57 -0.33 24.77
CA VAL A 188 -11.85 -0.88 23.61
C VAL A 188 -12.45 -0.42 22.28
N LEU A 189 -13.72 -0.03 22.24
CA LEU A 189 -14.33 0.53 21.03
C LEU A 189 -13.60 1.80 20.57
N GLU A 190 -13.05 2.60 21.48
CA GLU A 190 -12.28 3.80 21.12
C GLU A 190 -11.05 3.41 20.29
N ASP A 191 -10.29 2.42 20.75
CA ASP A 191 -9.10 1.91 20.04
C ASP A 191 -9.46 1.34 18.65
N VAL A 192 -10.59 0.64 18.54
CA VAL A 192 -11.07 0.09 17.26
C VAL A 192 -11.59 1.19 16.34
N PHE A 193 -12.20 2.24 16.88
CA PHE A 193 -12.80 3.32 16.07
C PHE A 193 -11.75 4.26 15.47
N VAL A 194 -10.62 4.50 16.14
CA VAL A 194 -9.55 5.39 15.66
C VAL A 194 -9.08 5.10 14.23
N PRO A 195 -8.69 3.86 13.86
CA PRO A 195 -8.27 3.58 12.49
C PRO A 195 -9.40 3.74 11.46
N LEU A 196 -10.65 3.49 11.84
CA LEU A 196 -11.82 3.74 10.99
C LEU A 196 -12.03 5.25 10.78
N TYR A 197 -11.99 6.03 11.85
CA TYR A 197 -12.18 7.47 11.79
C TYR A 197 -11.15 8.14 10.87
N PHE A 198 -9.88 7.71 10.96
CA PHE A 198 -8.76 8.22 10.17
C PHE A 198 -8.46 7.42 8.90
N TYR A 199 -9.36 6.53 8.46
CA TYR A 199 -9.12 5.62 7.32
C TYR A 199 -8.72 6.34 6.01
N HIS A 200 -9.18 7.59 5.84
CA HIS A 200 -8.94 8.44 4.67
C HIS A 200 -7.67 9.29 4.72
N ARG A 201 -6.95 9.34 5.86
CA ARG A 201 -5.96 10.40 6.10
C ARG A 201 -4.84 10.43 5.05
N TYR A 202 -4.30 9.27 4.71
CA TYR A 202 -3.15 9.17 3.82
C TYR A 202 -3.53 9.43 2.37
N GLN A 203 -4.71 8.96 1.96
CA GLN A 203 -5.25 9.25 0.64
C GLN A 203 -5.56 10.74 0.47
N THR A 204 -5.98 11.42 1.55
CA THR A 204 -6.18 12.88 1.55
C THR A 204 -4.86 13.62 1.37
N GLU A 205 -3.82 13.23 2.11
CA GLU A 205 -2.46 13.76 1.91
C GLU A 205 -1.97 13.53 0.48
N ALA A 206 -2.31 12.40 -0.13
CA ALA A 206 -1.95 12.10 -1.51
C ALA A 206 -2.61 13.08 -2.50
N VAL A 207 -3.93 13.24 -2.42
CA VAL A 207 -4.69 14.15 -3.29
C VAL A 207 -4.20 15.60 -3.21
N CYS A 208 -3.80 16.06 -2.01
CA CYS A 208 -3.24 17.41 -1.86
C CYS A 208 -2.01 17.68 -2.74
N LYS A 209 -1.15 16.67 -2.99
CA LYS A 209 0.06 16.88 -3.82
C LYS A 209 -0.24 16.97 -5.31
N ILE A 210 -1.39 16.51 -5.79
CA ILE A 210 -1.76 16.78 -7.20
C ILE A 210 -2.06 18.26 -7.42
N ILE A 211 -2.54 18.97 -6.40
CA ILE A 211 -2.88 20.40 -6.52
C ILE A 211 -1.63 21.29 -6.45
N ALA A 212 -0.71 21.00 -5.52
CA ALA A 212 0.41 21.89 -5.19
C ALA A 212 1.79 21.24 -5.35
N GLY A 213 1.85 20.01 -5.86
CA GLY A 213 3.09 19.25 -6.04
C GLY A 213 3.75 19.44 -7.40
N LEU A 214 4.74 18.59 -7.66
CA LEU A 214 5.59 18.57 -8.83
C LEU A 214 5.57 17.17 -9.45
N ASP A 215 5.58 17.09 -10.78
CA ASP A 215 5.87 15.86 -11.52
C ASP A 215 7.31 15.95 -12.03
N TYR A 216 8.20 15.11 -11.51
CA TYR A 216 9.60 15.11 -11.89
C TYR A 216 10.20 13.70 -11.84
N THR A 217 11.26 13.49 -12.62
CA THR A 217 12.06 12.26 -12.60
C THR A 217 13.49 12.57 -12.19
N TYR A 218 14.26 11.54 -11.85
CA TYR A 218 15.71 11.65 -11.66
C TYR A 218 16.45 11.69 -13.01
N ALA A 219 16.07 12.64 -13.86
CA ALA A 219 16.55 12.73 -15.23
C ALA A 219 18.06 12.96 -15.30
N VAL A 220 18.71 12.29 -16.26
CA VAL A 220 20.13 12.48 -16.60
C VAL A 220 20.28 13.11 -17.98
N LYS A 221 21.42 13.76 -18.24
CA LYS A 221 21.69 14.39 -19.54
C LYS A 221 21.63 13.34 -20.66
N GLY A 222 20.68 13.51 -21.59
CA GLY A 222 20.50 12.62 -22.74
C GLY A 222 19.65 11.38 -22.46
N GLY A 223 19.03 11.27 -21.28
CA GLY A 223 18.11 10.20 -20.90
C GLY A 223 16.76 10.72 -20.37
N GLN A 224 15.91 9.80 -19.91
CA GLN A 224 14.70 10.06 -19.11
C GLN A 224 14.98 9.98 -17.61
#